data_AF-A0A914X2I5-F1
#
_entry.id   AF-A0A914X2I5-F1
#
_cell.length_a   1.000
_cell.length_b   1.000
_cell.length_c   1.000
_cell.angle_alpha   90.00
_cell.angle_beta   90.00
_cell.angle_gamma   90.00
#
_symmetry.space_group_name_H-M   'P 1'
#
loop_
_entity.id
_entity.type
_entity.pdbx_description
1 polymer ?
#
loop_
_entity_poly.entity_id
_entity_poly.type
_entity_poly.pdbx_seq_one_letter_code
_entity_poly.pdbx_strand_id
1 'polypeptide(L)'
;MARLLLPIFALVLVIIISASHAACPKKCSQNEECKECGSACEPNCEVSEPMICTMQCIVNVCQCKSGFVRNKSTGACVKKSDCPKKG
;
A
#
# COMPACT_ATOMS: atom_id res chain seq x y z
N MET A 1 -17.08 24.02 -36.89
CA MET A 1 -17.60 23.05 -35.89
C MET A 1 -16.49 22.12 -35.37
N ALA A 2 -15.65 21.53 -36.23
CA ALA A 2 -14.56 20.64 -35.81
C ALA A 2 -13.45 21.28 -34.93
N ARG A 3 -13.24 22.61 -35.05
CA ARG A 3 -12.22 23.33 -34.27
C ARG A 3 -12.53 23.43 -32.77
N LEU A 4 -13.80 23.32 -32.37
CA LEU A 4 -14.20 23.24 -30.95
C LEU A 4 -14.15 21.81 -30.41
N LEU A 5 -14.09 20.79 -31.27
CA LEU A 5 -14.05 19.38 -30.86
C LEU A 5 -12.65 18.95 -30.43
N LEU A 6 -11.60 19.54 -31.01
CA LEU A 6 -10.20 19.29 -30.63
C LEU A 6 -9.91 19.59 -29.14
N PRO A 7 -10.25 20.78 -28.59
CA PRO A 7 -10.01 21.06 -27.17
C PRO A 7 -10.91 20.23 -26.25
N ILE A 8 -12.13 19.87 -26.67
CA ILE A 8 -13.03 18.99 -25.90
C ILE A 8 -12.45 17.58 -25.82
N PHE A 9 -11.95 17.04 -26.93
CA PHE A 9 -11.30 15.73 -26.96
C PHE A 9 -10.04 15.70 -26.08
N ALA A 10 -9.21 16.75 -26.15
CA ALA A 10 -8.05 16.90 -25.27
C ALA A 10 -8.44 16.98 -23.79
N LEU A 11 -9.49 17.73 -23.44
CA LEU A 11 -10.00 17.84 -22.07
C LEU A 11 -10.51 16.49 -21.55
N VAL A 12 -11.26 15.75 -22.37
CA VAL A 12 -11.77 14.42 -22.03
C VAL A 12 -10.63 13.44 -21.82
N LEU A 13 -9.59 13.46 -22.67
CA LEU A 13 -8.38 12.63 -22.48
C LEU A 13 -7.67 12.98 -21.15
N VAL A 14 -7.52 14.26 -20.82
CA VAL A 14 -6.90 14.69 -19.55
C VAL A 14 -7.73 14.24 -18.34
N ILE A 15 -9.06 14.33 -18.41
CA ILE A 15 -9.96 13.85 -17.35
C ILE A 15 -9.84 12.33 -17.17
N ILE A 16 -9.79 11.56 -18.26
CA ILE A 16 -9.60 10.10 -18.24
C ILE A 16 -8.23 9.72 -17.62
N ILE A 17 -7.17 10.45 -17.97
CA ILE A 17 -5.83 10.25 -17.41
C ILE A 17 -5.78 10.62 -15.91
N SER A 18 -6.54 11.64 -15.48
CA SER A 18 -6.56 12.07 -14.08
C SER A 18 -7.29 11.09 -13.15
N ALA A 19 -8.32 10.41 -13.65
CA ALA A 19 -9.16 9.48 -12.87
C ALA A 19 -8.46 8.17 -12.49
N SER A 20 -7.28 7.89 -13.06
CA SER A 20 -6.54 6.63 -12.89
C SER A 20 -5.38 6.72 -11.90
N HIS A 21 -5.20 7.86 -11.21
CA HIS A 21 -4.36 7.90 -10.02
C HIS A 21 -5.14 7.24 -8.88
N ALA A 22 -5.16 5.90 -8.88
CA ALA A 22 -5.53 5.13 -7.71
C ALA A 22 -4.52 5.50 -6.63
N ALA A 23 -4.80 6.56 -5.88
CA ALA A 23 -4.11 6.84 -4.65
C ALA A 23 -4.49 5.73 -3.67
N CYS A 24 -3.51 5.35 -2.86
CA CYS A 24 -3.67 4.84 -1.52
C CYS A 24 -5.14 4.67 -1.05
N PRO A 25 -5.59 3.45 -0.68
CA PRO A 25 -6.93 3.25 -0.16
C PRO A 25 -7.21 4.23 0.99
N LYS A 26 -8.34 4.94 0.93
CA LYS A 26 -8.68 6.05 1.85
C LYS A 26 -8.62 5.69 3.35
N LYS A 27 -8.61 4.39 3.72
CA LYS A 27 -8.44 3.94 5.10
C LYS A 27 -7.66 2.62 5.17
N CYS A 28 -6.48 2.67 5.78
CA CYS A 28 -5.80 1.49 6.30
C CYS A 28 -6.31 1.16 7.71
N SER A 29 -6.06 -0.07 8.17
CA SER A 29 -6.47 -0.53 9.50
C SER A 29 -5.61 0.08 10.60
N GLN A 30 -5.95 -0.22 11.85
CA GLN A 30 -5.14 0.21 12.98
C GLN A 30 -3.69 -0.27 12.84
N ASN A 31 -2.76 0.64 13.15
CA ASN A 31 -1.31 0.43 13.05
C ASN A 31 -0.77 0.16 11.63
N GLU A 32 -1.57 0.41 10.61
CA GLU A 32 -1.14 0.45 9.22
C GLU A 32 -1.01 1.89 8.75
N GLU A 33 -0.06 2.11 7.85
CA GLU A 33 0.07 3.31 7.04
C GLU A 33 -0.02 2.93 5.58
N CYS A 34 -0.52 3.85 4.79
CA CYS A 34 -0.58 3.63 3.37
C CYS A 34 0.73 4.04 2.73
N LYS A 35 1.25 3.18 1.87
CA LYS A 35 2.45 3.43 1.09
C LYS A 35 2.13 3.40 -0.37
N GLU A 36 2.48 4.47 -1.07
CA GLU A 36 2.49 4.49 -2.54
C GLU A 36 3.44 3.42 -3.08
N CYS A 37 4.52 3.15 -2.34
CA CYS A 37 5.47 2.07 -2.61
C CYS A 37 5.81 1.31 -1.31
N GLY A 38 5.12 0.20 -1.06
CA GLY A 38 5.39 -0.69 0.07
C GLY A 38 6.43 -1.77 -0.25
N SER A 39 7.03 -2.33 0.79
CA SER A 39 7.99 -3.44 0.68
C SER A 39 7.26 -4.77 0.51
N ALA A 40 7.76 -5.63 -0.38
CA ALA A 40 7.31 -7.01 -0.50
C ALA A 40 7.68 -7.90 0.71
N CYS A 41 8.59 -7.43 1.58
CA CYS A 41 9.07 -8.15 2.75
C CYS A 41 8.71 -7.38 4.03
N GLU A 42 7.43 -7.14 4.22
CA GLU A 42 6.94 -6.53 5.44
C GLU A 42 7.25 -7.41 6.68
N PRO A 43 7.74 -6.81 7.79
CA PRO A 43 7.94 -7.51 9.06
C PRO A 43 6.68 -8.22 9.55
N ASN A 44 6.85 -9.42 10.09
CA ASN A 44 5.77 -10.21 10.64
C ASN A 44 6.15 -10.87 11.97
N CYS A 45 5.17 -11.52 12.61
CA CYS A 45 5.38 -12.16 13.90
C CYS A 45 6.46 -13.26 13.89
N GLU A 46 6.73 -13.91 12.77
CA GLU A 46 7.81 -14.90 12.66
C GLU A 46 9.15 -14.24 12.33
N VAL A 47 9.17 -13.28 11.42
CA VAL A 47 10.37 -12.64 10.88
C VAL A 47 10.23 -11.12 11.03
N SER A 48 10.91 -10.55 12.03
CA SER A 48 10.90 -9.09 12.25
C SER A 48 11.74 -8.34 11.22
N GLU A 49 12.82 -8.95 10.75
CA GLU A 49 13.77 -8.37 9.82
C GLU A 49 14.07 -9.41 8.73
N PRO A 50 13.50 -9.27 7.53
CA PRO A 50 13.82 -10.16 6.42
C PRO A 50 15.27 -9.94 5.98
N MET A 51 16.10 -10.99 6.06
CA MET A 51 17.52 -10.91 5.68
C MET A 51 17.74 -10.66 4.19
N ILE A 52 16.81 -11.10 3.35
CA ILE A 52 16.86 -10.93 1.89
C ILE A 52 15.52 -10.37 1.47
N CYS A 53 15.54 -9.20 0.83
CA CYS A 53 14.37 -8.61 0.21
C CYS A 53 14.71 -8.08 -1.19
N THR A 54 13.80 -8.30 -2.13
CA THR A 54 13.86 -7.69 -3.46
C THR A 54 13.47 -6.22 -3.36
N MET A 55 13.96 -5.37 -4.27
CA MET A 55 13.54 -3.96 -4.37
C MET A 55 12.16 -3.80 -5.01
N GLN A 56 11.28 -4.80 -4.83
CA GLN A 56 9.93 -4.78 -5.35
C GLN A 56 9.08 -3.76 -4.61
N CYS A 57 8.33 -2.99 -5.39
CA CYS A 57 7.45 -1.94 -4.92
C CYS A 57 6.00 -2.43 -5.01
N ILE A 58 5.36 -2.69 -3.87
CA ILE A 58 3.92 -2.96 -3.84
C ILE A 58 3.19 -1.62 -3.84
N VAL A 59 2.56 -1.31 -4.97
CA VAL A 59 1.97 0.02 -5.20
C VAL A 59 0.67 0.18 -4.41
N ASN A 60 0.50 1.32 -3.72
CA ASN A 60 -0.72 1.70 -2.98
C ASN A 60 -1.20 0.66 -1.95
N VAL A 61 -0.30 0.18 -1.10
CA VAL A 61 -0.58 -0.86 -0.10
C VAL A 61 -0.70 -0.30 1.31
N CYS A 62 -1.56 -0.89 2.12
CA CYS A 62 -1.54 -0.69 3.57
C CYS A 62 -0.47 -1.58 4.19
N GLN A 63 0.58 -0.96 4.72
CA GLN A 63 1.72 -1.63 5.35
C GLN A 63 1.77 -1.26 6.84
N CYS A 64 2.22 -2.16 7.71
CA CYS A 64 2.44 -1.90 9.12
C CYS A 64 3.36 -0.68 9.30
N LYS A 65 2.96 0.21 10.20
CA LYS A 65 3.78 1.34 10.64
C LYS A 65 5.08 0.83 11.25
N SER A 66 6.10 1.69 11.25
CA SER A 66 7.36 1.41 11.96
C SER A 66 7.10 1.01 13.42
N GLY A 67 7.78 -0.05 13.89
CA GLY A 67 7.59 -0.63 15.22
C GLY A 67 6.46 -1.66 15.34
N PHE A 68 5.68 -1.89 14.27
CA PHE A 68 4.65 -2.93 14.21
C PHE A 68 5.03 -4.04 13.23
N VAL A 69 4.53 -5.24 13.50
CA VAL A 69 4.72 -6.42 12.65
C VAL A 69 3.37 -7.03 12.30
N ARG A 70 3.24 -7.62 11.12
CA ARG A 70 2.00 -8.29 10.71
C ARG A 70 1.85 -9.63 11.42
N ASN A 71 0.72 -9.81 12.10
CA ASN A 71 0.27 -11.13 12.51
C ASN A 71 -0.40 -11.80 11.33
N LYS A 72 0.23 -12.84 10.77
CA LYS A 72 -0.29 -13.55 9.58
C LYS A 72 -1.62 -14.28 9.83
N SER A 73 -1.91 -14.65 11.08
CA SER A 73 -3.15 -15.35 11.44
C SER A 73 -4.36 -14.42 11.52
N THR A 74 -4.16 -13.18 11.96
CA THR A 74 -5.26 -12.20 12.11
C THR A 74 -5.27 -11.13 11.03
N GLY A 75 -4.16 -10.97 10.30
CA GLY A 75 -3.94 -9.88 9.36
C GLY A 75 -3.58 -8.53 10.01
N ALA A 76 -3.66 -8.42 11.34
CA ALA A 76 -3.46 -7.15 12.05
C ALA A 76 -1.97 -6.79 12.25
N CYS A 77 -1.68 -5.49 12.25
CA CYS A 77 -0.37 -4.97 12.66
C CYS A 77 -0.33 -4.78 14.18
N VAL A 78 0.52 -5.55 14.84
CA VAL A 78 0.63 -5.62 16.31
C VAL A 78 2.06 -5.32 16.75
N LYS A 79 2.27 -5.01 18.03
CA LYS A 79 3.65 -4.95 18.56
C LYS A 79 4.23 -6.35 18.54
N LYS A 80 5.55 -6.47 18.38
CA LYS A 80 6.23 -7.76 18.41
C LYS A 80 5.99 -8.54 19.71
N SER A 81 5.83 -7.82 20.83
CA SER A 81 5.48 -8.39 22.15
C SER A 81 4.13 -9.10 22.18
N ASP A 82 3.23 -8.74 21.27
CA ASP A 82 1.84 -9.20 21.23
C ASP A 82 1.66 -10.35 20.22
N CYS A 83 2.77 -10.79 19.61
CA CYS A 83 2.74 -11.94 18.72
C CYS A 83 2.41 -13.23 19.48
N PRO A 84 1.67 -14.16 18.86
CA PRO A 84 1.36 -15.44 19.48
C PRO A 84 2.66 -16.17 19.81
N LYS A 85 2.77 -16.65 21.05
CA LYS A 85 3.88 -17.52 21.45
C LYS A 85 3.73 -18.83 20.69
N LYS A 86 4.79 -19.23 19.97
CA LYS A 86 4.86 -20.59 19.42
C LYS A 86 4.94 -21.53 20.62
N GLY A 87 3.86 -22.26 20.87
CA GLY A 87 3.82 -23.36 21.85
C GLY A 87 4.63 -24.54 21.37
#